data_AF-A0A8J7ZJ43-F1
#
_entry.id   AF-A0A8J7ZJ43-F1
#
_cell.length_a   1.000
_cell.length_b   1.000
_cell.length_c   1.000
_cell.angle_alpha   90.00
_cell.angle_beta   90.00
_cell.angle_gamma   90.00
#
_symmetry.space_group_name_H-M   'P 1'
#
loop_
_entity.id
_entity.type
_entity.pdbx_description
1 polymer ?
#
loop_
_entity_poly.entity_id
_entity_poly.type
_entity_poly.pdbx_seq_one_letter_code
_entity_poly.pdbx_strand_id
1 'polypeptide(L)'
;MTDIHGLLTDDDAVSPVIGVVLMVAVTVILSAAVGAFVLDIGSAVTEQQPTAVIEFEFDESASPSTVTLRHNGGDELETSTLRVAIDGAVAWEDGSAVSTSPYGEKSSEWGDDVTSGDELVLEDSTISESSTVQVIWQKGQQSSIIATSDR
;
A
#
# COMPACT_ATOMS: atom_id res chain seq x y z
N MET A 1 -46.45 62.10 43.31
CA MET A 1 -44.99 62.00 43.14
C MET A 1 -44.74 60.58 42.67
N THR A 2 -44.51 60.42 41.38
CA THR A 2 -44.66 59.15 40.65
C THR A 2 -43.47 58.24 40.94
N ASP A 3 -43.76 57.03 41.43
CA ASP A 3 -42.80 55.95 41.63
C ASP A 3 -42.12 55.60 40.30
N ILE A 4 -40.79 55.72 40.26
CA ILE A 4 -39.92 55.41 39.11
C ILE A 4 -39.18 54.08 39.29
N HIS A 5 -39.62 53.22 40.22
CA HIS A 5 -38.98 51.93 40.52
C HIS A 5 -39.37 50.79 39.56
N GLY A 6 -39.80 51.11 38.34
CA GLY A 6 -40.11 50.10 37.31
C GLY A 6 -39.11 50.03 36.17
N LEU A 7 -38.05 50.85 36.16
CA LEU A 7 -37.11 51.00 35.04
C LEU A 7 -35.68 50.53 35.35
N LEU A 8 -35.54 49.57 36.24
CA LEU A 8 -34.45 48.59 36.15
C LEU A 8 -35.11 47.36 35.54
N THR A 9 -35.66 47.50 34.34
CA THR A 9 -35.21 46.72 33.18
C THR A 9 -34.84 45.32 33.65
N ASP A 10 -35.77 44.38 33.48
CA ASP A 10 -35.48 42.98 33.25
C ASP A 10 -34.18 42.90 32.46
N ASP A 11 -33.07 42.75 33.18
CA ASP A 11 -31.90 42.06 32.72
C ASP A 11 -32.40 40.61 32.61
N ASP A 12 -33.21 40.35 31.59
CA ASP A 12 -33.37 39.04 30.95
C ASP A 12 -31.95 38.69 30.49
N ALA A 13 -31.13 38.33 31.48
CA ALA A 13 -29.75 37.97 31.37
C ALA A 13 -29.74 36.89 30.31
N VAL A 14 -29.26 37.30 29.14
CA VAL A 14 -29.41 36.58 27.89
C VAL A 14 -29.03 35.13 28.17
N SER A 15 -30.02 34.27 27.97
CA SER A 15 -30.26 33.06 28.76
C SER A 15 -29.03 32.16 28.97
N PRO A 16 -28.93 31.48 30.13
CA PRO A 16 -28.02 30.35 30.36
C PRO A 16 -28.00 29.34 29.19
N VAL A 17 -29.11 29.26 28.45
CA VAL A 17 -29.31 28.40 27.29
C VAL A 17 -28.47 28.81 26.08
N ILE A 18 -28.27 30.10 25.81
CA ILE A 18 -27.45 30.55 24.66
C ILE A 18 -25.98 30.18 24.89
N GLY A 19 -25.48 30.27 26.12
CA GLY A 19 -24.13 29.82 26.47
C GLY A 19 -23.95 28.31 26.27
N VAL A 20 -24.96 27.52 26.66
CA VAL A 20 -24.95 26.07 26.46
C VAL A 20 -25.00 25.70 24.97
N VAL A 21 -25.86 26.35 24.19
CA VAL A 21 -25.95 26.09 22.75
C VAL A 21 -24.63 26.42 22.04
N LEU A 22 -23.99 27.52 22.40
CA LEU A 22 -22.69 27.90 21.83
C LEU A 22 -21.56 26.94 22.25
N MET A 23 -21.53 26.52 23.50
CA MET A 23 -20.53 25.56 23.99
C MET A 23 -20.66 24.20 23.30
N VAL A 24 -21.90 23.71 23.13
CA VAL A 24 -22.18 22.45 22.44
C VAL A 24 -21.86 22.56 20.96
N ALA A 25 -22.21 23.67 20.30
CA ALA A 25 -21.94 23.85 18.88
C ALA A 25 -20.44 23.76 18.56
N VAL A 26 -19.59 24.43 19.35
CA VAL A 26 -18.13 24.40 19.13
C VAL A 26 -17.55 23.01 19.38
N THR A 27 -17.96 22.32 20.44
CA THR A 27 -17.45 20.96 20.72
C THR A 27 -17.89 19.95 19.68
N VAL A 28 -19.11 20.07 19.15
CA VAL A 28 -19.59 19.22 18.04
C VAL A 28 -18.74 19.43 16.79
N ILE A 29 -18.45 20.69 16.42
CA ILE A 29 -17.61 21.00 15.26
C ILE A 29 -16.18 20.45 15.46
N LEU A 30 -15.57 20.70 16.62
CA LEU A 30 -14.21 20.22 16.91
C LEU A 30 -14.15 18.69 16.93
N SER A 31 -15.14 18.03 17.56
CA SER A 31 -15.23 16.58 17.60
C SER A 31 -15.40 15.98 16.20
N ALA A 32 -16.28 16.55 15.38
CA ALA A 32 -16.48 16.11 14.00
C ALA A 32 -15.22 16.29 13.14
N ALA A 33 -14.52 17.42 13.28
CA ALA A 33 -13.28 17.68 12.56
C ALA A 33 -12.18 16.69 12.95
N VAL A 34 -11.92 16.50 14.25
CA VAL A 34 -10.90 15.54 14.73
C VAL A 34 -11.30 14.11 14.36
N GLY A 35 -12.58 13.75 14.45
CA GLY A 35 -13.08 12.45 14.02
C GLY A 35 -12.83 12.18 12.53
N ALA A 36 -13.03 13.17 11.66
CA ALA A 36 -12.71 13.07 10.24
C ALA A 36 -11.21 12.89 9.98
N PHE A 37 -10.35 13.65 10.68
CA PHE A 37 -8.89 13.49 10.58
C PHE A 37 -8.39 12.12 11.04
N VAL A 38 -8.98 11.56 12.11
CA VAL A 38 -8.60 10.23 12.61
C VAL A 38 -9.06 9.12 11.66
N LEU A 39 -10.27 9.24 11.11
CA LEU A 39 -10.78 8.31 10.09
C LEU A 39 -9.91 8.34 8.84
N ASP A 40 -9.51 9.52 8.38
CA ASP A 40 -8.63 9.71 7.21
C ASP A 40 -7.28 8.97 7.39
N ILE A 41 -6.65 9.09 8.57
CA ILE A 41 -5.42 8.34 8.92
C ILE A 41 -5.69 6.83 9.01
N GLY A 42 -6.86 6.41 9.50
CA GLY A 42 -7.24 4.99 9.58
C GLY A 42 -7.38 4.33 8.21
N SER A 43 -7.87 5.06 7.20
CA SER A 43 -7.97 4.57 5.82
C SER A 43 -6.60 4.29 5.19
N ALA A 44 -5.58 5.09 5.50
CA ALA A 44 -4.23 4.90 4.97
C ALA A 44 -3.49 3.68 5.56
N VAL A 45 -4.04 3.05 6.60
CA VAL A 45 -3.40 1.95 7.36
C VAL A 45 -4.00 0.58 7.03
N THR A 46 -5.06 0.51 6.21
CA THR A 46 -5.82 -0.75 6.04
C THR A 46 -5.40 -1.61 4.85
N GLU A 47 -4.52 -1.15 3.96
CA GLU A 47 -3.93 -2.02 2.95
C GLU A 47 -2.72 -2.75 3.55
N GLN A 48 -3.00 -3.89 4.16
CA GLN A 48 -2.00 -4.80 4.69
C GLN A 48 -1.14 -5.34 3.54
N GLN A 49 0.17 -5.13 3.63
CA GLN A 49 1.15 -5.76 2.75
C GLN A 49 1.03 -7.29 2.89
N PRO A 50 0.99 -8.04 1.78
CA PRO A 50 0.95 -9.49 1.82
C PRO A 50 2.27 -10.06 2.38
N THR A 51 2.16 -11.18 3.09
CA THR A 51 3.26 -11.95 3.64
C THR A 51 3.38 -13.26 2.86
N ALA A 52 4.10 -13.22 1.74
CA ALA A 52 4.40 -14.39 0.91
C ALA A 52 5.88 -14.77 1.01
N VAL A 53 6.16 -16.07 0.92
CA VAL A 53 7.52 -16.62 0.90
C VAL A 53 7.86 -16.95 -0.55
N ILE A 54 8.72 -16.13 -1.17
CA ILE A 54 9.24 -16.40 -2.51
C ILE A 54 10.66 -16.94 -2.39
N GLU A 55 10.91 -18.05 -3.04
CA GLU A 55 12.23 -18.68 -3.16
C GLU A 55 12.82 -18.37 -4.53
N PHE A 56 14.13 -18.13 -4.56
CA PHE A 56 14.88 -17.80 -5.78
C PHE A 56 15.87 -18.92 -6.07
N GLU A 57 15.81 -19.49 -7.26
CA GLU A 57 16.74 -20.50 -7.74
C GLU A 57 17.43 -19.98 -9.01
N PHE A 58 18.76 -19.89 -8.99
CA PHE A 58 19.56 -19.44 -10.13
C PHE A 58 20.15 -20.65 -10.85
N ASP A 59 20.01 -20.70 -12.17
CA ASP A 59 20.68 -21.69 -13.02
C ASP A 59 21.57 -20.98 -14.05
N GLU A 60 22.86 -20.84 -13.69
CA GLU A 60 23.89 -20.29 -14.58
C GLU A 60 24.36 -21.30 -15.63
N SER A 61 24.02 -22.59 -15.49
CA SER A 61 24.37 -23.64 -16.46
C SER A 61 23.42 -23.67 -17.66
N ALA A 62 22.22 -23.09 -17.52
CA ALA A 62 21.29 -22.85 -18.60
C ALA A 62 21.86 -21.86 -19.63
N SER A 63 21.37 -21.91 -20.87
CA SER A 63 21.80 -21.02 -21.95
C SER A 63 20.58 -20.50 -22.71
N PRO A 64 20.12 -19.26 -22.45
CA PRO A 64 20.65 -18.27 -21.48
C PRO A 64 20.48 -18.70 -20.01
N SER A 65 21.20 -18.06 -19.09
CA SER A 65 21.07 -18.27 -17.64
C SER A 65 19.67 -17.90 -17.17
N THR A 66 19.18 -18.57 -16.13
CA THR A 66 17.80 -18.39 -15.67
C THR A 66 17.73 -18.11 -14.17
N VAL A 67 16.67 -17.42 -13.77
CA VAL A 67 16.25 -17.35 -12.37
C VAL A 67 14.79 -17.76 -12.27
N THR A 68 14.51 -18.70 -11.38
CA THR A 68 13.17 -19.18 -11.06
C THR A 68 12.73 -18.60 -9.73
N LEU A 69 11.61 -17.89 -9.75
CA LEU A 69 10.92 -17.37 -8.58
C LEU A 69 9.75 -18.30 -8.25
N ARG A 70 9.80 -18.98 -7.11
CA ARG A 70 8.76 -19.91 -6.67
C ARG A 70 8.02 -19.38 -5.45
N HIS A 71 6.69 -19.34 -5.52
CA HIS A 71 5.87 -19.06 -4.35
C HIS A 71 5.77 -20.30 -3.46
N ASN A 72 6.43 -20.27 -2.29
CA ASN A 72 6.52 -21.39 -1.34
C ASN A 72 5.48 -21.30 -0.20
N GLY A 73 4.48 -20.42 -0.35
CA GLY A 73 3.36 -20.25 0.59
C GLY A 73 3.31 -18.87 1.25
N GLY A 74 2.27 -18.67 2.05
CA GLY A 74 1.89 -17.36 2.60
C GLY A 74 0.59 -16.88 1.97
N ASP A 75 0.45 -15.55 1.88
CA ASP A 75 -0.72 -14.91 1.26
C ASP A 75 -0.71 -15.07 -0.27
N GLU A 76 -1.90 -15.17 -0.85
CA GLU A 76 -2.10 -15.08 -2.30
C GLU A 76 -1.73 -13.67 -2.78
N LEU A 77 -1.05 -13.60 -3.92
CA LEU A 77 -0.60 -12.33 -4.49
C LEU A 77 -1.30 -12.08 -5.83
N GLU A 78 -1.95 -10.93 -5.97
CA GLU A 78 -2.51 -10.52 -7.26
C GLU A 78 -1.36 -10.05 -8.19
N THR A 79 -1.21 -10.70 -9.35
CA THR A 79 -0.14 -10.47 -10.32
C THR A 79 -0.08 -9.00 -10.77
N SER A 80 -1.24 -8.34 -10.88
CA SER A 80 -1.37 -6.91 -11.23
C SER A 80 -0.65 -5.96 -10.25
N THR A 81 -0.48 -6.39 -9.00
CA THR A 81 0.18 -5.63 -7.93
C THR A 81 1.66 -5.95 -7.79
N LEU A 82 2.17 -6.93 -8.54
CA LEU A 82 3.55 -7.39 -8.44
C LEU A 82 4.43 -6.82 -9.54
N ARG A 83 5.70 -6.60 -9.18
CA ARG A 83 6.80 -6.33 -10.10
C ARG A 83 8.02 -7.10 -9.65
N VAL A 84 8.80 -7.59 -10.60
CA VAL A 84 10.10 -8.21 -10.34
C VAL A 84 11.19 -7.32 -10.91
N ALA A 85 12.16 -6.98 -10.07
CA ALA A 85 13.32 -6.22 -10.47
C ALA A 85 14.59 -7.05 -10.27
N ILE A 86 15.54 -6.89 -11.20
CA ILE A 86 16.88 -7.47 -11.14
C ILE A 86 17.86 -6.30 -11.17
N ASP A 87 18.74 -6.21 -10.16
CA ASP A 87 19.70 -5.12 -9.96
C ASP A 87 19.09 -3.71 -10.08
N GLY A 88 17.83 -3.56 -9.69
CA GLY A 88 17.08 -2.31 -9.69
C GLY A 88 16.41 -1.94 -11.01
N ALA A 89 16.55 -2.74 -12.07
CA ALA A 89 15.77 -2.60 -13.30
C ALA A 89 14.60 -3.58 -13.32
N VAL A 90 13.44 -3.13 -13.82
CA VAL A 90 12.23 -3.96 -13.90
C VAL A 90 12.43 -5.04 -14.96
N ALA A 91 12.46 -6.29 -14.52
CA ALA A 91 12.59 -7.47 -15.36
C ALA A 91 11.23 -8.06 -15.73
N TRP A 92 10.23 -7.91 -14.85
CA TRP A 92 8.87 -8.37 -15.09
C TRP A 92 7.85 -7.46 -14.39
N GLU A 93 6.74 -7.23 -15.06
CA GLU A 93 5.51 -6.66 -14.50
C GLU A 93 4.32 -7.18 -15.33
N ASP A 94 3.14 -7.18 -14.71
CA ASP A 94 1.90 -7.60 -15.35
C ASP A 94 1.59 -6.79 -16.62
N GLY A 95 1.18 -7.49 -17.69
CA GLY A 95 0.80 -6.88 -18.97
C GLY A 95 1.93 -6.17 -19.75
N SER A 96 3.17 -6.16 -19.24
CA SER A 96 4.29 -5.49 -19.92
C SER A 96 4.87 -6.36 -21.02
N ALA A 97 4.98 -5.75 -22.20
CA ALA A 97 5.62 -6.34 -23.35
C ALA A 97 7.13 -6.42 -23.09
N VAL A 98 7.70 -7.60 -23.32
CA VAL A 98 9.12 -7.99 -23.17
C VAL A 98 10.14 -6.94 -23.67
N SER A 99 9.75 -6.03 -24.58
CA SER A 99 10.62 -5.05 -25.23
C SER A 99 11.12 -3.87 -24.36
N THR A 100 10.67 -3.71 -23.12
CA THR A 100 11.15 -2.65 -22.21
C THR A 100 12.08 -3.15 -21.10
N SER A 101 12.22 -4.46 -20.93
CA SER A 101 13.12 -5.04 -19.93
C SER A 101 14.55 -5.13 -20.48
N PRO A 102 15.58 -4.68 -19.73
CA PRO A 102 16.98 -4.93 -20.07
C PRO A 102 17.38 -6.40 -19.86
N TYR A 103 16.53 -7.19 -19.19
CA TYR A 103 16.68 -8.62 -18.99
C TYR A 103 15.75 -9.37 -19.97
N GLY A 104 16.28 -10.42 -20.60
CA GLY A 104 15.71 -11.19 -21.69
C GLY A 104 14.29 -11.75 -21.49
N GLU A 105 13.87 -12.51 -22.51
CA GLU A 105 12.48 -12.93 -22.71
C GLU A 105 11.92 -13.67 -21.49
N LYS A 106 10.66 -13.36 -21.13
CA LYS A 106 9.90 -14.12 -20.12
C LYS A 106 9.72 -15.55 -20.65
N SER A 107 10.23 -16.57 -19.95
CA SER A 107 9.98 -17.96 -20.35
C SER A 107 8.74 -18.56 -19.69
N SER A 108 8.27 -17.96 -18.60
CA SER A 108 6.92 -18.18 -18.05
C SER A 108 6.26 -16.88 -17.59
N GLU A 109 4.95 -16.94 -17.34
CA GLU A 109 4.17 -15.83 -16.78
C GLU A 109 3.31 -16.38 -15.64
N TRP A 110 3.20 -15.62 -14.55
CA TRP A 110 2.22 -15.91 -13.51
C TRP A 110 0.80 -15.74 -14.05
N GLY A 111 -0.16 -16.49 -13.49
CA GLY A 111 -1.58 -16.30 -13.78
C GLY A 111 -2.12 -14.99 -13.19
N ASP A 112 -3.44 -14.80 -13.17
CA ASP A 112 -4.05 -13.60 -12.55
C ASP A 112 -3.68 -13.47 -11.06
N ASP A 113 -3.58 -14.61 -10.37
CA ASP A 113 -3.19 -14.74 -8.97
C ASP A 113 -2.00 -15.70 -8.84
N VAL A 114 -1.07 -15.39 -7.93
CA VAL A 114 0.09 -16.22 -7.59
C VAL A 114 -0.19 -16.94 -6.28
N THR A 115 -0.29 -18.26 -6.36
CA THR A 115 -0.58 -19.17 -5.26
C THR A 115 0.62 -20.07 -4.96
N SER A 116 0.55 -20.82 -3.86
CA SER A 116 1.66 -21.70 -3.48
C SER A 116 1.90 -22.78 -4.54
N GLY A 117 3.14 -22.87 -5.01
CA GLY A 117 3.58 -23.75 -6.09
C GLY A 117 3.72 -23.08 -7.45
N ASP A 118 3.24 -21.85 -7.61
CA ASP A 118 3.40 -21.11 -8.86
C ASP A 118 4.84 -20.60 -9.03
N GLU A 119 5.33 -20.64 -10.28
CA GLU A 119 6.71 -20.34 -10.65
C GLU A 119 6.77 -19.33 -11.80
N LEU A 120 7.66 -18.35 -11.66
CA LEU A 120 8.03 -17.41 -12.71
C LEU A 120 9.50 -17.64 -13.07
N VAL A 121 9.77 -17.88 -14.34
CA VAL A 121 11.12 -18.09 -14.86
C VAL A 121 11.49 -16.91 -15.75
N LEU A 122 12.61 -16.28 -15.41
CA LEU A 122 13.21 -15.19 -16.16
C LEU A 122 14.53 -15.66 -16.75
N GLU A 123 14.76 -15.35 -18.01
CA GLU A 123 15.93 -15.83 -18.74
C GLU A 123 16.73 -14.65 -19.29
N ASP A 124 18.01 -14.57 -18.95
CA ASP A 124 18.90 -13.56 -19.47
C ASP A 124 20.36 -13.96 -19.31
N SER A 125 21.19 -13.61 -20.29
CA SER A 125 22.63 -13.90 -20.25
C SER A 125 23.42 -13.13 -19.18
N THR A 126 22.82 -12.12 -18.56
CA THR A 126 23.41 -11.31 -17.49
C THR A 126 22.94 -11.72 -16.10
N ILE A 127 21.91 -12.58 -16.00
CA ILE A 127 21.50 -13.17 -14.73
C ILE A 127 22.62 -14.08 -14.21
N SER A 128 22.93 -13.90 -12.94
CA SER A 128 23.95 -14.65 -12.23
C SER A 128 23.59 -14.77 -10.75
N GLU A 129 24.27 -15.65 -10.01
CA GLU A 129 24.14 -15.73 -8.55
C GLU A 129 24.59 -14.43 -7.84
N SER A 130 25.13 -13.45 -8.56
CA SER A 130 25.40 -12.10 -8.04
C SER A 130 24.36 -11.04 -8.31
N SER A 131 23.35 -11.37 -9.10
CA SER A 131 22.23 -10.49 -9.34
C SER A 131 21.35 -10.41 -8.10
N THR A 132 20.90 -9.21 -7.75
CA THR A 132 19.91 -9.02 -6.69
C THR A 132 18.51 -9.03 -7.29
N VAL A 133 17.73 -10.07 -7.01
CA VAL A 133 16.35 -10.20 -7.48
C VAL A 133 15.40 -9.78 -6.38
N GLN A 134 14.47 -8.88 -6.70
CA GLN A 134 13.50 -8.32 -5.75
C GLN A 134 12.09 -8.49 -6.29
N VAL A 135 11.19 -9.00 -5.45
CA VAL A 135 9.75 -9.00 -5.69
C VAL A 135 9.15 -7.82 -4.93
N ILE A 136 8.56 -6.91 -5.69
CA ILE A 136 8.02 -5.65 -5.23
C ILE A 136 6.50 -5.74 -5.35
N TRP A 137 5.82 -5.54 -4.23
CA TRP A 137 4.38 -5.37 -4.19
C TRP A 137 4.04 -3.88 -4.20
N GLN A 138 3.08 -3.48 -5.03
CA GLN A 138 2.61 -2.11 -5.13
C GLN A 138 1.10 -2.06 -5.34
N LYS A 139 0.41 -1.32 -4.46
CA LYS A 139 -1.02 -1.05 -4.56
C LYS A 139 -1.29 0.43 -4.28
N GLY A 140 -1.89 1.13 -5.26
CA GLY A 140 -2.10 2.57 -5.18
C GLY A 140 -0.78 3.34 -5.00
N GLN A 141 -0.63 4.01 -3.86
CA GLN A 141 0.57 4.78 -3.50
C GLN A 141 1.54 4.02 -2.58
N GLN A 142 1.19 2.80 -2.16
CA GLN A 142 2.03 1.98 -1.30
C GLN A 142 2.88 1.05 -2.16
N SER A 143 4.18 0.96 -1.83
CA SER A 143 5.12 0.02 -2.44
C SER A 143 6.00 -0.59 -1.36
N SER A 144 6.25 -1.89 -1.44
CA SER A 144 7.13 -2.59 -0.49
C SER A 144 7.81 -3.79 -1.16
N ILE A 145 9.01 -4.15 -0.68
CA ILE A 145 9.71 -5.36 -1.12
C ILE A 145 9.19 -6.51 -0.25
N ILE A 146 8.57 -7.50 -0.87
CA ILE A 146 8.02 -8.68 -0.18
C ILE A 146 9.01 -9.84 -0.16
N ALA A 147 9.90 -9.91 -1.15
CA ALA A 147 10.98 -10.90 -1.19
C ALA A 147 12.21 -10.32 -1.87
N THR A 148 13.39 -10.73 -1.39
CA THR A 148 14.67 -10.41 -2.00
C THR A 148 15.51 -11.68 -2.01
N SER A 149 16.25 -11.92 -3.08
CA SER A 149 17.26 -12.98 -3.09
C SER A 149 18.34 -12.60 -2.08
N ASP A 150 18.43 -13.34 -0.97
CA ASP A 150 19.54 -13.23 -0.02
C ASP A 150 20.75 -13.93 -0.61
N ARG A 151 21.93 -13.33 -0.44
CA ARG A 151 23.20 -13.85 -0.94
C ARG A 151 23.97 -14.55 0.17
#